data_AF-A0A832XFS5-F1
#
_entry.id   AF-A0A832XFS5-F1
#
_cell.length_a   1.000
_cell.length_b   1.000
_cell.length_c   1.000
_cell.angle_alpha   90.00
_cell.angle_beta   90.00
_cell.angle_gamma   90.00
#
_symmetry.space_group_name_H-M   'P 1'
#
loop_
_entity.id
_entity.type
_entity.pdbx_description
1 polymer ?
#
loop_
_entity_poly.entity_id
_entity_poly.type
_entity_poly.pdbx_seq_one_letter_code
_entity_poly.pdbx_strand_id
1 'polypeptide(L)'
;MEKGVPESLRMWFLFHFAVDLAFGLPLLFQPEFLFKLFGLPFVELLTARLLGAGLLGLGFVSLYAHKKGREVYDTLLTMKIAWSLVAIFALLISRPILWPIVAIFVIFSATWIYYRRRIR
;
A
#
# COMPACT_ATOMS: atom_id res chain seq x y z
N MET A 1 18.97 -0.27 17.66
CA MET A 1 18.38 0.24 16.40
C MET A 1 19.51 0.64 15.48
N GLU A 2 19.47 0.21 14.22
CA GLU A 2 20.52 0.54 13.25
C GLU A 2 20.53 2.06 12.98
N LYS A 3 21.72 2.68 13.06
CA LYS A 3 21.90 4.10 12.75
C LYS A 3 21.63 4.30 11.25
N GLY A 4 20.68 5.16 10.89
CA GLY A 4 20.41 5.55 9.48
C GLY A 4 18.98 5.38 8.99
N VAL A 5 18.09 4.70 9.74
CA VAL A 5 16.65 4.64 9.41
C VAL A 5 15.87 5.61 10.31
N PRO A 6 15.20 6.63 9.74
CA PRO A 6 14.40 7.57 10.53
C PRO A 6 13.23 6.88 11.25
N GLU A 7 12.94 7.28 12.49
CA GLU A 7 11.80 6.72 13.25
C GLU A 7 10.47 6.97 12.55
N SER A 8 10.33 8.12 11.89
CA SER A 8 9.15 8.44 11.11
C SER A 8 8.92 7.44 9.96
N LEU A 9 9.97 6.90 9.34
CA LEU A 9 9.84 5.85 8.32
C LEU A 9 9.31 4.54 8.93
N ARG A 10 9.75 4.20 10.14
CA ARG A 10 9.24 3.02 10.86
C ARG A 10 7.75 3.17 11.16
N MET A 11 7.35 4.36 11.60
CA MET A 11 5.94 4.69 11.82
C MET A 11 5.12 4.63 10.54
N TRP A 12 5.65 5.07 9.40
CA TRP A 12 4.97 4.95 8.11
C TRP A 12 4.74 3.49 7.69
N PHE A 13 5.65 2.57 8.01
CA PHE A 13 5.46 1.14 7.74
C PHE A 13 4.34 0.55 8.62
N LEU A 14 4.24 0.97 9.88
CA LEU A 14 3.14 0.59 10.76
C LEU A 14 1.81 1.20 10.31
N PHE A 15 1.81 2.46 9.91
CA PHE A 15 0.63 3.12 9.36
C PHE A 15 0.15 2.43 8.09
N HIS A 16 1.06 2.13 7.15
CA HIS A 16 0.72 1.38 5.95
C HIS A 16 0.15 0.00 6.27
N PHE A 17 0.74 -0.72 7.23
CA PHE A 17 0.17 -1.99 7.71
C PHE A 17 -1.27 -1.83 8.23
N ALA A 18 -1.52 -0.81 9.05
CA ALA A 18 -2.86 -0.57 9.60
C ALA A 18 -3.87 -0.25 8.48
N VAL A 19 -3.48 0.56 7.49
CA VAL A 19 -4.29 0.85 6.30
C VAL A 19 -4.57 -0.43 5.52
N ASP A 20 -3.54 -1.21 5.20
CA ASP A 20 -3.68 -2.48 4.47
C ASP A 20 -4.60 -3.46 5.21
N LEU A 21 -4.54 -3.50 6.54
CA LEU A 21 -5.42 -4.32 7.36
C LEU A 21 -6.87 -3.84 7.30
N ALA A 22 -7.08 -2.52 7.43
CA ALA A 22 -8.41 -1.89 7.42
C ALA A 22 -9.16 -2.07 6.10
N PHE A 23 -8.45 -2.08 4.96
CA PHE A 23 -9.06 -2.31 3.64
C PHE A 23 -8.97 -3.77 3.19
N GLY A 24 -7.90 -4.47 3.54
CA GLY A 24 -7.65 -5.85 3.15
C GLY A 24 -8.58 -6.85 3.83
N LEU A 25 -8.87 -6.68 5.13
CA LEU A 25 -9.80 -7.57 5.84
C LEU A 25 -11.22 -7.51 5.27
N PRO A 26 -11.84 -6.34 5.08
CA PRO A 26 -13.17 -6.32 4.48
C PRO A 26 -13.16 -6.79 3.02
N LEU A 27 -12.14 -6.47 2.22
CA LEU A 27 -12.03 -7.01 0.85
C LEU A 27 -11.98 -8.55 0.82
N LEU A 28 -11.34 -9.17 1.83
CA LEU A 28 -11.23 -10.62 1.93
C LEU A 28 -12.53 -11.29 2.38
N PHE A 29 -13.20 -10.74 3.39
CA PHE A 29 -14.35 -11.38 4.04
C PHE A 29 -15.72 -10.84 3.60
N GLN A 30 -15.83 -9.53 3.38
CA GLN A 30 -17.07 -8.84 3.05
C GLN A 30 -16.85 -7.67 2.06
N PRO A 31 -16.39 -7.95 0.82
CA PRO A 31 -15.98 -6.89 -0.10
C PRO A 31 -17.12 -5.93 -0.46
N GLU A 32 -18.35 -6.44 -0.59
CA GLU A 32 -19.54 -5.65 -0.89
C GLU A 32 -19.73 -4.46 0.05
N PHE A 33 -19.35 -4.62 1.33
CA PHE A 33 -19.42 -3.54 2.32
C PHE A 33 -18.56 -2.35 1.90
N LEU A 34 -17.30 -2.57 1.48
CA LEU A 34 -16.41 -1.50 1.06
C LEU A 34 -16.88 -0.86 -0.25
N PHE A 35 -17.27 -1.66 -1.24
CA PHE A 35 -17.77 -1.12 -2.50
C PHE A 35 -18.99 -0.23 -2.29
N LYS A 36 -19.94 -0.66 -1.43
CA LYS A 36 -21.11 0.14 -1.06
C LYS A 36 -20.74 1.40 -0.27
N LEU A 37 -19.83 1.30 0.69
CA LEU A 37 -19.39 2.42 1.52
C LEU A 37 -18.77 3.55 0.69
N PHE A 38 -17.99 3.20 -0.34
CA PHE A 38 -17.32 4.17 -1.21
C PHE A 38 -18.08 4.48 -2.51
N GLY A 39 -19.28 3.92 -2.69
CA GLY A 39 -20.06 4.08 -3.93
C GLY A 39 -19.33 3.58 -5.18
N LEU A 40 -18.46 2.58 -5.03
CA LEU A 40 -17.65 2.02 -6.11
C LEU A 40 -18.40 0.87 -6.81
N PRO A 41 -18.18 0.68 -8.13
CA PRO A 41 -18.72 -0.47 -8.83
C PRO A 41 -18.14 -1.76 -8.23
N PHE A 42 -19.02 -2.72 -7.94
CA PHE A 42 -18.60 -4.02 -7.42
C PHE A 42 -17.85 -4.80 -8.50
N VAL A 43 -16.68 -5.34 -8.14
CA VAL A 43 -15.92 -6.29 -8.96
C VAL A 43 -16.24 -7.71 -8.51
N GLU A 44 -15.99 -8.72 -9.35
CA GLU A 44 -16.24 -10.10 -8.95
C GLU A 44 -15.48 -10.52 -7.68
N LEU A 45 -16.10 -11.41 -6.91
CA LEU A 45 -15.66 -11.79 -5.56
C LEU A 45 -14.23 -12.33 -5.51
N LEU A 46 -13.81 -13.07 -6.53
CA LEU A 46 -12.45 -13.60 -6.63
C LEU A 46 -11.42 -12.46 -6.67
N THR A 47 -11.63 -11.48 -7.54
CA THR A 47 -10.74 -10.33 -7.70
C THR A 47 -10.70 -9.49 -6.42
N ALA A 48 -11.86 -9.23 -5.81
CA ALA A 48 -11.91 -8.49 -4.54
C ALA A 48 -11.10 -9.19 -3.43
N ARG A 49 -11.23 -10.52 -3.31
CA ARG A 49 -10.48 -11.31 -2.33
C ARG A 49 -8.99 -11.36 -2.61
N LEU A 50 -8.59 -11.46 -3.89
CA LEU A 50 -7.19 -11.41 -4.28
C LEU A 50 -6.56 -10.04 -4.00
N LEU A 51 -7.29 -8.95 -4.24
CA LEU A 51 -6.87 -7.61 -3.86
C LEU A 51 -6.72 -7.50 -2.33
N GLY A 52 -7.69 -8.01 -1.57
CA GLY A 52 -7.62 -8.06 -0.11
C GLY A 52 -6.41 -8.84 0.40
N ALA A 53 -6.17 -10.05 -0.14
CA ALA A 53 -5.00 -10.86 0.19
C ALA A 53 -3.67 -10.16 -0.17
N GLY A 54 -3.64 -9.45 -1.30
CA GLY A 54 -2.49 -8.64 -1.72
C GLY A 54 -2.17 -7.51 -0.75
N LEU A 55 -3.19 -6.74 -0.33
CA LEU A 55 -3.03 -5.70 0.68
C LEU A 55 -2.51 -6.28 2.00
N LEU A 56 -3.13 -7.35 2.48
CA LEU A 56 -2.70 -8.01 3.73
C LEU A 56 -1.25 -8.51 3.63
N GLY A 57 -0.87 -9.14 2.52
CA GLY A 57 0.51 -9.56 2.29
C GLY A 57 1.51 -8.40 2.37
N LEU A 58 1.23 -7.28 1.69
CA LEU A 58 2.05 -6.07 1.74
C LEU A 58 2.09 -5.45 3.14
N GLY A 59 0.96 -5.47 3.84
CA GLY A 59 0.83 -4.97 5.19
C GLY A 59 1.67 -5.77 6.17
N PHE A 60 1.54 -7.10 6.17
CA PHE A 60 2.32 -7.97 7.05
C PHE A 60 3.82 -7.89 6.78
N VAL A 61 4.24 -7.76 5.52
CA VAL A 61 5.65 -7.47 5.19
C VAL A 61 6.09 -6.13 5.81
N SER A 62 5.25 -5.10 5.78
CA SER A 62 5.54 -3.81 6.39
C SER A 62 5.66 -3.92 7.92
N LEU A 63 4.76 -4.67 8.57
CA LEU A 63 4.84 -5.00 9.99
C LEU A 63 6.11 -5.79 10.32
N TYR A 64 6.50 -6.79 9.54
CA TYR A 64 7.71 -7.55 9.83
C TYR A 64 8.99 -6.70 9.65
N ALA A 65 8.97 -5.80 8.67
CA ALA A 65 10.11 -4.96 8.32
C ALA A 65 10.31 -3.73 9.23
N HIS A 66 9.29 -3.30 10.00
CA HIS A 66 9.33 -2.00 10.68
C HIS A 66 10.52 -1.84 11.67
N LYS A 67 11.04 -2.95 12.21
CA LYS A 67 12.20 -2.96 13.12
C LYS A 67 13.52 -3.39 12.46
N LYS A 68 13.51 -3.64 11.15
CA LYS A 68 14.70 -4.09 10.41
C LYS A 68 15.66 -2.93 10.08
N GLY A 69 16.78 -3.32 9.47
CA GLY A 69 17.88 -2.44 9.10
C GLY A 69 17.69 -1.74 7.75
N ARG A 70 18.65 -0.87 7.42
CA ARG A 70 18.64 0.02 6.26
C ARG A 70 18.48 -0.74 4.94
N GLU A 71 19.19 -1.86 4.76
CA GLU A 71 19.14 -2.67 3.53
C GLU A 71 17.72 -3.22 3.24
N VAL A 72 17.01 -3.65 4.29
CA VAL A 72 15.63 -4.13 4.16
C VAL A 72 14.70 -2.99 3.76
N TYR A 73 14.86 -1.82 4.38
CA TYR A 73 14.11 -0.62 4.01
C TYR A 73 14.40 -0.16 2.59
N ASP A 74 15.67 -0.22 2.16
CA ASP A 74 16.10 0.10 0.82
C ASP A 74 15.35 -0.78 -0.19
N THR A 75 15.44 -2.10 -0.01
CA THR A 75 14.75 -3.08 -0.87
C THR A 75 13.24 -2.86 -0.91
N LEU A 76 12.60 -2.71 0.26
CA LEU A 76 11.15 -2.58 0.34
C LEU A 76 10.62 -1.24 -0.18
N LEU A 77 11.36 -0.14 0.01
CA LEU A 77 10.99 1.14 -0.58
C LEU A 77 11.07 1.08 -2.11
N THR A 78 12.09 0.44 -2.68
CA THR A 78 12.15 0.23 -4.15
C THR A 78 10.95 -0.55 -4.64
N MET A 79 10.63 -1.66 -3.98
CA MET A 79 9.47 -2.49 -4.33
C MET A 79 8.16 -1.70 -4.26
N LYS A 80 7.93 -0.95 -3.17
CA LYS A 80 6.73 -0.12 -2.99
C LYS A 80 6.63 1.01 -4.02
N ILE A 81 7.74 1.65 -4.38
CA ILE A 81 7.77 2.68 -5.43
C ILE A 81 7.42 2.06 -6.78
N ALA A 82 8.10 0.97 -7.17
CA ALA A 82 7.84 0.31 -8.45
C ALA A 82 6.38 -0.15 -8.56
N TRP A 83 5.87 -0.83 -7.52
CA TRP A 83 4.49 -1.30 -7.47
C TRP A 83 3.48 -0.14 -7.54
N SER A 84 3.67 0.92 -6.75
CA SER A 84 2.73 2.05 -6.74
C SER A 84 2.71 2.82 -8.06
N LEU A 85 3.85 2.98 -8.74
CA LEU A 85 3.89 3.63 -10.06
C LEU A 85 3.15 2.81 -11.13
N VAL A 86 3.35 1.48 -11.13
CA VAL A 86 2.63 0.59 -12.04
C VAL A 86 1.13 0.60 -11.74
N ALA A 87 0.74 0.61 -10.46
CA ALA A 87 -0.67 0.71 -10.05
C ALA A 87 -1.31 2.04 -10.47
N ILE A 88 -0.61 3.18 -10.32
CA ILE A 88 -1.08 4.49 -10.80
C ILE A 88 -1.33 4.43 -12.31
N PHE A 89 -0.38 3.90 -13.09
CA PHE A 89 -0.54 3.77 -14.53
C PHE A 89 -1.75 2.90 -14.89
N ALA A 90 -1.90 1.73 -14.26
CA ALA A 90 -3.04 0.83 -14.46
C ALA A 90 -4.39 1.51 -14.15
N LEU A 91 -4.47 2.28 -13.06
CA LEU A 91 -5.67 3.01 -12.68
C LEU A 91 -6.02 4.16 -13.65
N LEU A 92 -5.03 4.83 -14.23
CA LEU A 92 -5.25 5.93 -15.18
C LEU A 92 -5.77 5.44 -16.55
N ILE A 93 -5.39 4.23 -16.95
CA ILE A 93 -5.91 3.61 -18.18
C ILE A 93 -7.23 2.86 -17.95
N SER A 94 -7.61 2.61 -16.70
CA SER A 94 -8.87 1.97 -16.33
C SER A 94 -10.07 2.90 -16.57
N ARG A 95 -11.26 2.33 -16.80
CA ARG A 95 -12.51 3.07 -17.02
C ARG A 95 -13.65 2.49 -16.17
N PRO A 96 -14.37 3.33 -15.40
CA PRO A 96 -14.09 4.75 -15.13
C PRO A 96 -12.79 4.94 -14.31
N ILE A 97 -12.18 6.13 -14.39
CA ILE A 97 -11.01 6.46 -13.57
C ILE A 97 -11.46 6.71 -12.13
N LEU A 98 -10.89 5.96 -11.19
CA LEU A 98 -11.15 6.11 -9.76
C LEU A 98 -10.16 7.09 -9.13
N TRP A 99 -10.38 8.39 -9.37
CA TRP A 99 -9.51 9.47 -8.89
C TRP A 99 -9.14 9.40 -7.39
N PRO A 100 -10.06 9.06 -6.46
CA PRO A 100 -9.70 8.92 -5.05
C PRO A 100 -8.63 7.84 -4.82
N ILE A 101 -8.71 6.71 -5.52
CA ILE A 101 -7.74 5.62 -5.41
C ILE A 101 -6.41 6.06 -6.03
N VAL A 102 -6.43 6.69 -7.21
CA VAL A 102 -5.22 7.26 -7.83
C VAL A 102 -4.50 8.21 -6.87
N ALA A 103 -5.24 9.12 -6.23
CA ALA A 103 -4.68 10.09 -5.29
C ALA A 103 -3.99 9.39 -4.09
N ILE A 104 -4.59 8.35 -3.53
CA ILE A 104 -4.01 7.55 -2.44
C ILE A 104 -2.65 6.98 -2.88
N PHE A 105 -2.60 6.34 -4.05
CA PHE A 105 -1.36 5.76 -4.57
C PHE A 105 -0.28 6.81 -4.83
N VAL A 106 -0.65 7.98 -5.36
CA VAL A 106 0.28 9.11 -5.56
C VAL A 106 0.88 9.58 -4.24
N ILE A 107 0.05 9.76 -3.20
CA ILE A 107 0.51 10.18 -1.86
C ILE A 107 1.49 9.16 -1.28
N PHE A 108 1.16 7.87 -1.33
CA PHE A 108 2.05 6.82 -0.85
C PHE A 108 3.35 6.76 -1.66
N SER A 109 3.28 6.80 -2.99
CA SER A 109 4.45 6.79 -3.86
C SER A 109 5.39 7.97 -3.57
N ALA A 110 4.85 9.18 -3.44
CA ALA A 110 5.61 10.37 -3.07
C ALA A 110 6.29 10.21 -1.69
N THR A 111 5.57 9.65 -0.71
CA THR A 111 6.10 9.36 0.63
C THR A 111 7.27 8.38 0.55
N TRP A 112 7.14 7.30 -0.22
CA TRP A 112 8.21 6.31 -0.40
C TRP A 112 9.43 6.88 -1.10
N ILE A 113 9.24 7.69 -2.15
CA ILE A 113 10.32 8.38 -2.85
C ILE A 113 11.07 9.33 -1.91
N TYR A 114 10.34 10.10 -1.10
CA TYR A 114 10.93 10.99 -0.10
C TYR A 114 11.86 10.22 0.85
N TYR A 115 11.37 9.12 1.44
CA TYR A 115 12.18 8.32 2.35
C TYR A 115 13.31 7.58 1.66
N ARG A 116 13.11 7.10 0.44
CA ARG A 116 14.15 6.42 -0.36
C ARG A 116 15.35 7.32 -0.60
N ARG A 117 15.12 8.62 -0.83
CA ARG A 117 16.19 9.62 -0.96
C ARG A 117 16.88 9.92 0.37
N ARG A 118 16.15 9.83 1.49
CA ARG A 118 16.67 10.14 2.84
C ARG A 118 17.47 9.00 3.47
N ILE A 119 17.20 7.75 3.10
CA ILE A 119 17.96 6.58 3.58
C ILE A 119 19.08 6.16 2.63
N ARG A 120 19.24 6.82 1.47
CA ARG A 120 20.44 6.68 0.61
C ARG A 120 21.57 7.54 1.16
#